data_AF-A0A7R9LH16-F1
#
_entry.id   AF-A0A7R9LH16-F1
#
_cell.length_a   1.000
_cell.length_b   1.000
_cell.length_c   1.000
_cell.angle_alpha   90.00
_cell.angle_beta   90.00
_cell.angle_gamma   90.00
#
_symmetry.space_group_name_H-M   'P 1'
#
loop_
_entity.id
_entity.type
_entity.pdbx_description
1 polymer ?
#
loop_
_entity_poly.entity_id
_entity_poly.type
_entity_poly.pdbx_seq_one_letter_code
_entity_poly.pdbx_strand_id
1 'polypeptide(L)'
;MKLLLLLFTLIGTSYAGSPCEGRDYQRGSIACVATEQHNDEYDTVQKSPKGVVQVFTTTKSGKRLAKTEKKWNEGDIPSGYKWNIKVDHSKSYQSIIGFGTALSDAAVLSIG
;
A
#
# COMPACT_ATOMS: atom_id res chain seq x y z
N MET A 1 24.17 -43.62 -2.35
CA MET A 1 22.84 -43.07 -2.74
C MET A 1 22.23 -42.20 -1.61
N LYS A 2 23.05 -41.36 -0.92
CA LYS A 2 22.61 -40.52 0.21
C LYS A 2 22.95 -39.03 0.04
N LEU A 3 23.48 -38.62 -1.11
CA LEU A 3 24.05 -37.27 -1.31
C LEU A 3 23.21 -36.36 -2.23
N LEU A 4 22.03 -36.79 -2.68
CA LEU A 4 21.20 -36.04 -3.63
C LEU A 4 19.95 -35.38 -3.03
N LEU A 5 19.74 -35.48 -1.71
CA LEU A 5 18.51 -35.01 -1.04
C LEU A 5 18.65 -33.70 -0.26
N LEU A 6 19.80 -33.03 -0.35
CA LEU A 6 20.12 -31.85 0.47
C LEU A 6 19.99 -30.50 -0.25
N LEU A 7 19.44 -30.46 -1.48
CA LEU A 7 19.39 -29.24 -2.31
C LEU A 7 18.02 -28.56 -2.40
N PHE A 8 17.00 -28.98 -1.63
CA PHE A 8 15.60 -28.55 -1.85
C PHE A 8 14.95 -27.67 -0.77
N THR A 9 15.67 -27.23 0.28
CA THR A 9 15.01 -26.52 1.40
C THR A 9 15.66 -25.19 1.76
N LEU A 10 15.89 -24.35 0.76
CA LEU A 10 16.15 -22.91 0.98
C LEU A 10 15.42 -22.06 -0.07
N ILE A 11 14.16 -22.41 -0.36
CA ILE A 11 13.24 -21.45 -0.96
C ILE A 11 12.72 -20.62 0.21
N GLY A 12 13.41 -19.51 0.50
CA GLY A 12 12.86 -18.49 1.38
C GLY A 12 11.54 -18.03 0.80
N THR A 13 10.45 -18.24 1.52
CA THR A 13 9.15 -17.71 1.14
C THR A 13 9.22 -16.18 1.25
N SER A 14 9.44 -15.49 0.14
CA SER A 14 9.18 -14.07 0.05
C SER A 14 7.67 -13.86 0.23
N TYR A 15 7.26 -13.39 1.41
CA TYR A 15 5.89 -12.93 1.64
C TYR A 15 5.74 -11.64 0.84
N ALA A 16 5.18 -11.74 -0.37
CA ALA A 16 4.66 -10.57 -1.06
C ALA A 16 3.29 -10.26 -0.46
N GLY A 17 2.98 -8.97 -0.29
CA GLY A 17 1.69 -8.52 0.21
C GLY A 17 0.52 -9.21 -0.52
N SER A 18 -0.47 -9.65 0.26
CA SER A 18 -1.65 -10.32 -0.25
C SER A 18 -2.62 -9.32 -0.87
N PRO A 19 -3.15 -9.55 -2.09
CA PRO A 19 -4.05 -8.60 -2.73
C PRO A 19 -5.45 -8.60 -2.09
N CYS A 20 -6.13 -7.45 -2.22
CA CYS A 20 -7.53 -7.30 -1.85
C CYS A 20 -8.45 -8.22 -2.65
N GLU A 21 -9.21 -9.08 -1.95
CA GLU A 21 -10.34 -9.81 -2.50
C GLU A 21 -11.57 -8.92 -2.58
N GLY A 22 -11.71 -8.25 -3.72
CA GLY A 22 -12.75 -7.25 -3.93
C GLY A 22 -14.16 -7.84 -4.08
N ARG A 23 -15.11 -7.34 -3.30
CA ARG A 23 -16.54 -7.63 -3.44
C ARG A 23 -17.35 -6.35 -3.63
N ASP A 24 -18.16 -6.30 -4.68
CA ASP A 24 -19.08 -5.19 -4.94
C ASP A 24 -20.43 -5.44 -4.25
N TYR A 25 -20.82 -4.50 -3.39
CA TYR A 25 -22.13 -4.48 -2.73
C TYR A 25 -23.10 -3.47 -3.38
N GLN A 26 -22.83 -3.08 -4.63
CA GLN A 26 -23.59 -2.13 -5.44
C GLN A 26 -23.69 -0.73 -4.81
N ARG A 27 -22.62 -0.31 -4.12
CA ARG A 27 -22.50 1.02 -3.48
C ARG A 27 -21.50 1.94 -4.18
N GLY A 28 -21.12 1.59 -5.41
CA GLY A 28 -20.22 2.39 -6.25
C GLY A 28 -18.73 2.18 -5.97
N SER A 29 -18.35 1.20 -5.14
CA SER A 29 -16.99 0.68 -5.03
C SER A 29 -17.05 -0.73 -4.43
N ILE A 30 -15.87 -1.36 -4.29
CA ILE A 30 -15.71 -2.69 -3.69
C ILE A 30 -15.29 -2.59 -2.22
N ALA A 31 -15.60 -3.61 -1.42
CA ALA A 31 -14.94 -3.84 -0.14
C ALA A 31 -13.87 -4.93 -0.31
N CYS A 32 -12.81 -4.89 0.48
CA CYS A 32 -11.88 -6.02 0.59
C CYS A 32 -12.44 -7.00 1.61
N VAL A 33 -12.66 -8.23 1.21
CA VAL A 33 -13.18 -9.27 2.08
C VAL A 33 -12.01 -9.89 2.84
N ALA A 34 -12.07 -9.82 4.16
CA ALA A 34 -11.18 -10.54 5.05
C ALA A 34 -11.88 -11.82 5.55
N THR A 35 -11.14 -12.91 5.61
CA THR A 35 -11.55 -14.19 6.19
C THR A 35 -10.47 -14.69 7.14
N GLU A 36 -10.72 -15.77 7.88
CA GLU A 36 -9.71 -16.39 8.75
C GLU A 36 -8.45 -16.84 7.97
N GLN A 37 -8.59 -17.12 6.67
CA GLN A 37 -7.54 -17.70 5.82
C GLN A 37 -6.88 -16.65 4.92
N HIS A 38 -7.48 -15.47 4.77
CA HIS A 38 -7.04 -14.45 3.83
C HIS A 38 -7.33 -13.05 4.35
N ASN A 39 -6.30 -12.21 4.35
CA ASN A 39 -6.44 -10.77 4.54
C ASN A 39 -5.52 -10.06 3.54
N ASP A 40 -5.88 -8.86 3.09
CA ASP A 40 -4.98 -8.08 2.25
C ASP A 40 -3.87 -7.44 3.08
N GLU A 41 -2.66 -7.47 2.53
CA GLU A 41 -1.47 -6.97 3.19
C GLU A 41 -0.65 -6.14 2.21
N TYR A 42 -0.03 -5.09 2.72
CA TYR A 42 0.94 -4.30 1.95
C TYR A 42 2.34 -4.59 2.46
N ASP A 43 3.31 -4.59 1.55
CA ASP A 43 4.71 -4.73 1.92
C ASP A 43 5.14 -3.57 2.82
N THR A 44 6.01 -3.85 3.80
CA THR A 44 6.58 -2.79 4.65
C THR A 44 7.15 -1.67 3.79
N VAL A 45 6.74 -0.43 4.07
CA VAL A 45 7.19 0.74 3.31
C VAL A 45 8.65 1.04 3.64
N GLN A 46 9.54 0.68 2.72
CA GLN A 46 10.96 0.99 2.81
C GLN A 46 11.27 2.35 2.20
N LYS A 47 12.35 3.01 2.63
CA LYS A 47 12.79 4.27 2.01
C LYS A 47 13.23 4.01 0.57
N SER A 48 12.71 4.78 -0.38
CA SER A 48 13.12 4.65 -1.79
C SER A 48 14.54 5.19 -2.01
N PRO A 49 15.26 4.69 -3.04
CA PRO A 49 16.50 5.28 -3.50
C PRO A 49 16.33 6.76 -3.88
N LYS A 50 17.43 7.52 -3.85
CA LYS A 50 17.42 8.93 -4.27
C LYS A 50 16.90 9.04 -5.71
N GLY A 51 15.96 9.96 -5.94
CA GLY A 51 15.36 10.17 -7.26
C GLY A 51 14.25 9.18 -7.60
N VAL A 52 13.79 8.34 -6.66
CA VAL A 52 12.61 7.48 -6.82
C VAL A 52 11.56 7.86 -5.79
N VAL A 53 10.30 7.93 -6.21
CA VAL A 53 9.14 8.15 -5.34
C VAL A 53 8.23 6.94 -5.37
N GLN A 54 7.68 6.59 -4.22
CA GLN A 54 6.64 5.58 -4.07
C GLN A 54 5.27 6.27 -4.07
N VAL A 55 4.34 5.77 -4.87
CA VAL A 55 2.98 6.27 -4.99
C VAL A 55 2.00 5.17 -4.63
N PHE A 56 1.20 5.39 -3.60
CA PHE A 56 0.14 4.49 -3.17
C PHE A 56 -1.20 5.02 -3.66
N THR A 57 -1.92 4.21 -4.43
CA THR A 57 -3.15 4.65 -5.11
C THR A 57 -4.36 3.85 -4.65
N THR A 58 -5.40 4.54 -4.19
CA THR A 58 -6.74 3.97 -3.97
C THR A 58 -7.72 4.62 -4.94
N THR A 59 -8.59 3.84 -5.58
CA THR A 59 -9.60 4.36 -6.50
C THR A 59 -10.98 3.81 -6.20
N LYS A 60 -12.01 4.58 -6.60
CA LYS A 60 -13.40 4.12 -6.60
C LYS A 60 -13.57 2.83 -7.42
N SER A 61 -12.83 2.69 -8.52
CA SER A 61 -12.83 1.50 -9.39
C SER A 61 -12.16 0.25 -8.79
N GLY A 62 -11.52 0.36 -7.62
CA GLY A 62 -11.06 -0.83 -6.88
C GLY A 62 -9.57 -0.93 -6.61
N LYS A 63 -8.73 0.05 -6.98
CA LYS A 63 -7.34 0.07 -6.47
C LYS A 63 -7.37 0.24 -4.95
N ARG A 64 -6.53 -0.50 -4.23
CA ARG A 64 -6.45 -0.50 -2.76
C ARG A 64 -4.98 -0.39 -2.37
N LEU A 65 -4.57 0.82 -1.98
CA LEU A 65 -3.17 1.16 -1.65
C LEU A 65 -2.15 0.61 -2.67
N ALA A 66 -2.52 0.57 -3.96
CA ALA A 66 -1.70 -0.01 -5.00
C ALA A 66 -0.40 0.78 -5.13
N LYS A 67 0.73 0.13 -4.80
CA LYS A 67 2.07 0.73 -4.82
C LYS A 67 2.62 0.76 -6.24
N THR A 68 3.17 1.91 -6.63
CA THR A 68 3.99 2.05 -7.84
C THR A 68 5.21 2.89 -7.52
N GLU A 69 6.32 2.62 -8.21
CA GLU A 69 7.52 3.45 -8.12
C GLU A 69 7.66 4.30 -9.39
N LYS A 70 8.07 5.55 -9.20
CA LYS A 70 8.30 6.51 -10.29
C LYS A 70 9.65 7.17 -10.08
N LYS A 71 10.42 7.38 -11.14
CA LYS A 71 11.61 8.21 -11.04
C LYS A 71 11.19 9.68 -11.06
N TRP A 72 11.82 10.46 -10.20
CA TRP A 72 11.67 11.90 -10.13
C TRP A 72 12.12 12.51 -11.47
N ASN A 73 11.28 13.35 -12.07
CA ASN A 73 11.46 13.95 -13.40
C ASN A 73 11.43 12.98 -14.61
N GLU A 74 11.04 11.71 -14.45
CA GLU A 74 10.87 10.79 -15.58
C GLU A 74 9.44 10.89 -16.10
N GLY A 75 9.26 11.79 -17.07
CA GLY A 75 8.00 12.08 -17.72
C GLY A 75 7.83 13.58 -17.94
N ASP A 76 7.78 14.00 -19.20
CA ASP A 76 7.27 15.33 -19.53
C ASP A 76 5.88 15.48 -18.91
N ILE A 77 5.60 16.64 -18.32
CA ILE A 77 4.22 17.00 -17.98
C ILE A 77 3.44 16.85 -19.29
N PRO A 78 2.47 15.92 -19.41
CA PRO A 78 1.79 15.71 -20.68
C PRO A 78 1.22 17.05 -21.14
N SER A 79 1.43 17.38 -22.42
CA SER A 79 1.03 18.68 -22.95
C SER A 79 -0.46 18.93 -22.65
N GLY A 80 -0.75 20.01 -21.91
CA GLY A 80 -2.11 20.38 -21.51
C GLY A 80 -2.41 20.29 -20.00
N TYR A 81 -1.56 19.66 -19.18
CA TYR A 81 -1.73 19.68 -17.72
C TYR A 81 -1.01 20.88 -17.07
N LYS A 82 -1.76 21.77 -16.41
CA LYS A 82 -1.28 23.05 -15.84
C LYS A 82 -0.99 23.04 -14.34
N TRP A 83 -0.86 21.87 -13.71
CA TRP A 83 -0.70 21.80 -12.25
C TRP A 83 0.76 21.56 -11.89
N ASN A 84 1.45 22.62 -11.46
CA ASN A 84 2.80 22.55 -10.92
C ASN A 84 2.74 22.82 -9.41
N ILE A 85 2.82 21.77 -8.61
CA ILE A 85 2.84 21.86 -7.15
C ILE A 85 4.30 21.91 -6.70
N LYS A 86 4.68 22.97 -6.00
CA LYS A 86 6.03 23.16 -5.44
C LYS A 86 5.96 23.16 -3.92
N VAL A 87 6.83 22.37 -3.28
CA VAL A 87 6.98 22.34 -1.83
C VAL A 87 8.02 23.39 -1.43
N ASP A 88 7.61 24.35 -0.59
CA ASP A 88 8.51 25.36 -0.01
C ASP A 88 8.98 24.89 1.37
N HIS A 89 10.19 24.33 1.42
CA HIS A 89 10.79 23.80 2.65
C HIS A 89 11.22 24.88 3.66
N SER A 90 11.15 26.17 3.31
CA SER A 90 11.44 27.27 4.25
C SER A 90 10.25 27.61 5.15
N LYS A 91 9.06 27.12 4.80
CA LYS A 91 7.82 27.34 5.55
C LYS A 91 7.42 26.07 6.29
N SER A 92 7.44 26.15 7.61
CA SER A 92 7.00 25.08 8.50
C SER A 92 5.68 25.45 9.15
N TYR A 93 4.84 24.44 9.41
CA TYR A 93 3.55 24.58 10.09
C TYR A 93 3.54 23.70 11.35
N GLN A 94 2.39 23.10 11.68
CA GLN A 94 2.25 22.22 12.84
C GLN A 94 3.03 20.92 12.68
N SER A 95 3.53 20.39 13.78
CA SER A 95 4.02 19.01 13.86
C SER A 95 2.84 18.02 13.87
N ILE A 96 3.07 16.83 13.33
CA ILE A 96 2.08 15.74 13.34
C ILE A 96 2.41 14.79 14.48
N ILE A 97 1.45 14.58 15.40
CA ILE A 97 1.58 13.61 16.49
C ILE A 97 1.38 12.18 15.95
N GLY A 98 0.33 11.97 15.15
CA GLY A 98 0.01 10.67 14.56
C GLY A 98 -1.41 10.61 13.98
N PHE A 99 -1.79 9.40 13.55
CA PHE A 99 -3.12 9.07 13.03
C PHE A 99 -3.62 7.80 13.72
N GLY A 100 -4.93 7.69 13.95
CA GLY A 100 -5.52 6.55 14.64
C GLY A 100 -7.04 6.50 14.51
N THR A 101 -7.66 5.62 15.29
CA THR A 101 -9.11 5.43 15.35
C THR A 101 -9.57 5.37 16.81
N ALA A 102 -10.89 5.49 17.02
CA ALA A 102 -11.48 5.34 18.35
C ALA A 102 -11.66 3.85 18.70
N LEU A 103 -11.32 3.49 19.93
CA LEU A 103 -11.55 2.16 20.48
C LEU A 103 -12.73 2.20 21.45
N SER A 104 -13.95 2.26 20.90
CA SER A 104 -15.19 2.28 21.68
C SER A 104 -15.65 0.88 22.06
N ASP A 105 -16.58 0.77 23.01
CA ASP A 105 -17.21 -0.50 23.41
C ASP A 105 -17.72 -1.29 22.20
N ALA A 106 -18.40 -0.62 21.27
CA ALA A 106 -18.90 -1.25 20.04
C ALA A 106 -17.78 -1.78 19.14
N ALA A 107 -16.67 -1.06 19.01
CA ALA A 107 -15.53 -1.51 18.21
C ALA A 107 -14.85 -2.73 18.85
N VAL A 108 -14.67 -2.71 20.18
CA VAL A 108 -14.07 -3.83 20.92
C VAL A 108 -14.95 -5.07 20.82
N LEU A 109 -16.27 -4.95 21.01
CA LEU A 109 -17.22 -6.08 20.87
C LEU A 109 -17.35 -6.61 19.44
N SER A 110 -17.01 -5.81 18.43
CA SER A 110 -17.05 -6.25 17.03
C SER A 110 -15.77 -6.97 16.60
N ILE A 111 -14.65 -6.68 17.25
CA ILE A 111 -13.32 -7.25 16.92
C ILE A 111 -12.99 -8.45 17.82
N GLY A 112 -13.41 -8.43 19.08
CA GLY A 112 -13.15 -9.47 20.08
C GLY A 112 -14.21 -10.57 20.07
#